data_AF-A0A3S2VY93-F1
#
_entry.id   AF-A0A3S2VY93-F1
#
_cell.length_a   1.000
_cell.length_b   1.000
_cell.length_c   1.000
_cell.angle_alpha   90.00
_cell.angle_beta   90.00
_cell.angle_gamma   90.00
#
_symmetry.space_group_name_H-M   'P 1'
#
loop_
_entity.id
_entity.type
_entity.pdbx_description
1 polymer ?
#
loop_
_entity_poly.entity_id
_entity_poly.type
_entity_poly.pdbx_seq_one_letter_code
_entity_poly.pdbx_strand_id
1 'polypeptide(L)'
;MGSLLSIARGLASETKGNVAMVFALLLVPLIALGGGGIDLARYEMIRVEMQDGLDRGVLAAASLSQKEHPEDTLRGFMKNLDYAQDITVNLTATKGPNSRKIEASAAYVMNTAFIHLVGVRQLTVSVVSTAEEAKQNIEMSLMLDMSGSMSGNRIKNLKKAAQQFIDQVLTDENKADTTITIVPYAGHVNIGAAIFDKLGAKRDHSNSSCVELSTGSFGGGSVPSLKDAAQVPQFTQWNYGRTDLKPWWCPVESTAITYFSNDATYLKSRINQLELHDGTGTQNAMQWGYMLLNPGAKAIVNAAIDAKLMDAKFANRPASFKDPDTMKVIVLMTDGAITEQYRPKDYSRPVTQAPDNKQIINATDTAKMLSSVCTAAKASGITVFTIGFEVSGNATTQMTNCATSPGHYYPASGSGLGEAFKSISTSIKKLRLTQ
;
A
#
# COMPACT_ATOMS: atom_id res chain seq x y z
N MET A 1 -22.80 80.16 -34.62
CA MET A 1 -22.57 79.01 -35.54
C MET A 1 -21.47 79.23 -36.59
N GLY A 2 -20.67 80.32 -36.53
CA GLY A 2 -19.59 80.58 -37.51
C GLY A 2 -18.24 79.89 -37.23
N SER A 3 -17.99 79.43 -36.00
CA SER A 3 -16.68 78.86 -35.59
C SER A 3 -16.47 77.40 -36.02
N LEU A 4 -17.54 76.59 -36.08
CA LEU A 4 -17.45 75.19 -36.55
C LEU A 4 -17.19 75.08 -38.06
N LEU A 5 -17.70 76.04 -38.83
CA LEU A 5 -17.50 76.12 -40.29
C LEU A 5 -16.09 76.60 -40.67
N SER A 6 -15.43 77.42 -39.84
CA SER A 6 -14.03 77.82 -40.09
C SER A 6 -13.03 76.73 -39.70
N ILE A 7 -13.30 75.99 -38.62
CA ILE A 7 -12.50 74.81 -38.23
C ILE A 7 -12.60 73.72 -39.30
N ALA A 8 -13.81 73.43 -39.80
CA ALA A 8 -13.99 72.44 -40.88
C ALA A 8 -13.29 72.85 -42.19
N ARG A 9 -13.27 74.16 -42.52
CA ARG A 9 -12.52 74.68 -43.68
C ARG A 9 -11.00 74.62 -43.48
N GLY A 10 -10.50 74.85 -42.26
CA GLY A 10 -9.08 74.73 -41.94
C GLY A 10 -8.55 73.30 -42.02
N LEU A 11 -9.36 72.31 -41.61
CA LEU A 11 -9.02 70.89 -41.78
C LEU A 11 -8.99 70.44 -43.25
N ALA A 12 -9.80 71.06 -44.12
CA ALA A 12 -9.86 70.69 -45.54
C ALA A 12 -8.69 71.23 -46.38
N SER A 13 -7.92 72.21 -45.87
CA SER A 13 -6.79 72.83 -46.58
C SER A 13 -5.40 72.32 -46.17
N GLU A 14 -5.32 71.38 -45.22
CA GLU A 14 -4.05 70.89 -44.65
C GLU A 14 -3.46 69.71 -45.44
N THR A 15 -2.38 69.94 -46.18
CA THR A 15 -1.66 68.91 -46.96
C THR A 15 -0.68 68.06 -46.13
N LYS A 16 -0.58 68.31 -44.81
CA LYS A 16 0.14 67.44 -43.85
C LYS A 16 -0.72 66.28 -43.31
N GLY A 17 -1.94 66.11 -43.82
CA GLY A 17 -2.91 65.08 -43.40
C GLY A 17 -2.44 63.61 -43.53
N ASN A 18 -1.26 63.35 -44.10
CA ASN A 18 -0.71 62.01 -44.18
C ASN A 18 -0.44 61.40 -42.79
N VAL A 19 -0.01 62.20 -41.79
CA VAL A 19 0.22 61.71 -40.42
C VAL A 19 -1.10 61.34 -39.73
N ALA A 20 -2.14 62.16 -39.88
CA ALA A 20 -3.46 61.86 -39.32
C ALA A 20 -4.11 60.63 -39.97
N MET A 21 -3.96 60.48 -41.29
CA MET A 21 -4.45 59.31 -42.03
C MET A 21 -3.69 58.03 -41.67
N VAL A 22 -2.35 58.07 -41.60
CA VAL A 22 -1.53 56.92 -41.18
C VAL A 22 -1.80 56.57 -39.72
N PHE A 23 -1.94 57.56 -38.83
CA PHE A 23 -2.31 57.34 -37.44
C PHE A 23 -3.69 56.70 -37.32
N ALA A 24 -4.70 57.20 -38.04
CA ALA A 24 -6.05 56.61 -38.04
C ALA A 24 -6.05 55.16 -38.54
N LEU A 25 -5.25 54.85 -39.58
CA LEU A 25 -5.12 53.50 -40.12
C LEU A 25 -4.34 52.56 -39.18
N LEU A 26 -3.33 53.05 -38.46
CA LEU A 26 -2.54 52.26 -37.50
C LEU A 26 -3.19 52.14 -36.12
N LEU A 27 -4.12 53.04 -35.77
CA LEU A 27 -4.79 53.04 -34.48
C LEU A 27 -5.56 51.73 -34.23
N VAL A 28 -6.31 51.28 -35.24
CA VAL A 28 -7.10 50.04 -35.16
C VAL A 28 -6.22 48.80 -34.90
N PRO A 29 -5.16 48.52 -35.69
CA PRO A 29 -4.29 47.37 -35.43
C PRO A 29 -3.48 47.50 -34.13
N LEU A 30 -3.09 48.71 -33.70
CA LEU A 30 -2.41 48.89 -32.41
C LEU A 30 -3.33 48.58 -31.21
N ILE A 31 -4.59 49.04 -31.26
CA ILE A 31 -5.59 48.71 -30.24
C ILE A 31 -5.89 47.20 -30.27
N ALA A 32 -5.99 46.60 -31.45
CA ALA A 32 -6.23 45.17 -31.57
C ALA A 32 -5.08 44.33 -30.99
N LEU A 33 -3.82 44.74 -31.19
CA LEU A 33 -2.66 44.04 -30.62
C LEU A 33 -2.57 44.21 -29.10
N GLY A 34 -2.63 45.45 -28.60
CA GLY A 34 -2.56 45.73 -27.17
C GLY A 34 -3.75 45.16 -26.40
N GLY A 35 -4.95 45.35 -26.92
CA GLY A 35 -6.18 44.80 -26.37
C GLY A 35 -6.28 43.28 -26.51
N GLY A 36 -5.71 42.71 -27.59
CA GLY A 36 -5.62 41.26 -27.75
C GLY A 36 -4.79 40.60 -26.65
N GLY A 37 -3.75 41.27 -26.15
CA GLY A 37 -3.02 40.84 -24.96
C GLY A 37 -3.89 40.79 -23.70
N ILE A 38 -4.81 41.75 -23.53
CA ILE A 38 -5.76 41.76 -22.40
C ILE A 38 -6.77 40.62 -22.53
N ASP A 39 -7.32 40.40 -23.72
CA ASP A 39 -8.24 39.28 -23.97
C ASP A 39 -7.56 37.93 -23.72
N LEU A 40 -6.31 37.76 -24.13
CA LEU A 40 -5.53 36.55 -23.86
C LEU A 40 -5.23 36.38 -22.37
N ALA A 41 -4.88 37.46 -21.66
CA ALA A 41 -4.69 37.42 -20.22
C ALA A 41 -5.97 37.02 -19.49
N ARG A 42 -7.13 37.55 -19.93
CA ARG A 42 -8.45 37.13 -19.41
C ARG A 42 -8.75 35.67 -19.70
N TYR A 43 -8.44 35.19 -20.91
CA TYR A 43 -8.58 33.78 -21.29
C TYR A 43 -7.80 32.87 -20.35
N GLU A 44 -6.51 33.16 -20.10
CA GLU A 44 -5.69 32.32 -19.22
C GLU A 44 -6.12 32.41 -17.74
N MET A 45 -6.55 33.58 -17.26
CA MET A 45 -7.10 33.71 -15.90
C MET A 45 -8.33 32.80 -15.72
N ILE A 46 -9.29 32.87 -16.65
CA ILE A 46 -10.50 32.04 -16.63
C ILE A 46 -10.14 30.55 -16.75
N ARG A 47 -9.18 30.20 -17.62
CA ARG A 47 -8.74 28.82 -17.79
C ARG A 47 -8.18 28.22 -16.51
N VAL A 48 -7.29 28.95 -15.82
CA VAL A 48 -6.67 28.47 -14.56
C VAL A 48 -7.71 28.32 -13.45
N GLU A 49 -8.60 29.31 -13.32
CA GLU A 49 -9.65 29.29 -12.31
C GLU A 49 -10.66 28.14 -12.55
N MET A 50 -11.06 27.94 -13.80
CA MET A 50 -11.94 26.84 -14.20
C MET A 50 -11.28 25.47 -14.01
N GLN A 51 -9.97 25.35 -14.26
CA GLN A 51 -9.23 24.12 -13.99
C GLN A 51 -9.18 23.80 -12.49
N ASP A 52 -8.87 24.76 -11.63
CA ASP A 52 -8.83 24.55 -10.17
C ASP A 52 -10.20 24.15 -9.61
N GLY A 53 -11.28 24.80 -10.07
CA GLY A 53 -12.65 24.43 -9.72
C GLY A 53 -13.01 23.01 -10.18
N LEU A 54 -12.64 22.66 -11.41
CA LEU A 54 -12.89 21.33 -11.97
C LEU A 54 -12.10 20.25 -11.21
N ASP A 55 -10.82 20.46 -10.91
CA ASP A 55 -9.96 19.49 -10.20
C ASP A 55 -10.50 19.18 -8.80
N ARG A 56 -10.89 20.20 -8.04
CA ARG A 56 -11.49 20.03 -6.71
C ARG A 56 -12.82 19.29 -6.78
N GLY A 57 -13.65 19.64 -7.77
CA GLY A 57 -14.94 19.01 -7.95
C GLY A 57 -14.84 17.56 -8.39
N VAL A 58 -13.93 17.23 -9.32
CA VAL A 58 -13.68 15.87 -9.79
C VAL A 58 -13.10 14.99 -8.69
N LEU A 59 -12.16 15.51 -7.88
CA LEU A 59 -11.68 14.83 -6.66
C LEU A 59 -12.81 14.52 -5.68
N ALA A 60 -13.65 15.50 -5.36
CA ALA A 60 -14.75 15.33 -4.42
C ALA A 60 -15.82 14.36 -4.96
N ALA A 61 -16.12 14.45 -6.26
CA ALA A 61 -17.08 13.57 -6.93
C ALA A 61 -16.57 12.12 -7.06
N ALA A 62 -15.26 11.95 -7.25
CA ALA A 62 -14.61 10.64 -7.27
C ALA A 62 -14.62 9.96 -5.89
N SER A 63 -14.92 10.69 -4.81
CA SER A 63 -14.84 10.07 -3.50
C SER A 63 -15.88 8.97 -3.27
N LEU A 64 -15.45 7.81 -2.75
CA LEU A 64 -16.33 6.69 -2.40
C LEU A 64 -17.15 6.95 -1.14
N SER A 65 -16.71 7.90 -0.30
CA SER A 65 -17.44 8.35 0.88
C SER A 65 -18.57 9.34 0.55
N GLN A 66 -18.56 9.91 -0.67
CA GLN A 66 -19.56 10.88 -1.12
C GLN A 66 -20.91 10.19 -1.36
N LYS A 67 -21.95 10.72 -0.70
CA LYS A 67 -23.34 10.25 -0.78
C LYS A 67 -24.16 10.98 -1.84
N GLU A 68 -23.76 12.20 -2.21
CA GLU A 68 -24.41 12.98 -3.26
C GLU A 68 -24.06 12.47 -4.66
N HIS A 69 -24.88 12.86 -5.65
CA HIS A 69 -24.64 12.48 -7.04
C HIS A 69 -23.36 13.19 -7.56
N PRO A 70 -22.47 12.49 -8.30
CA PRO A 70 -21.20 13.07 -8.76
C PRO A 70 -21.34 14.39 -9.52
N GLU A 71 -22.40 14.53 -10.33
CA GLU A 71 -22.70 15.75 -11.06
C GLU A 71 -23.08 16.92 -10.14
N ASP A 72 -23.86 16.67 -9.10
CA ASP A 72 -24.29 17.70 -8.15
C ASP A 72 -23.10 18.20 -7.32
N THR A 73 -22.26 17.26 -6.86
CA THR A 73 -21.01 17.59 -6.18
C THR A 73 -20.10 18.41 -7.08
N LEU A 74 -19.84 17.96 -8.32
CA LEU A 74 -18.99 18.70 -9.27
C LEU A 74 -19.52 20.11 -9.54
N ARG A 75 -20.83 20.24 -9.82
CA ARG A 75 -21.47 21.54 -10.04
C ARG A 75 -21.41 22.43 -8.80
N GLY A 76 -21.45 21.84 -7.59
CA GLY A 76 -21.26 22.56 -6.33
C GLY A 76 -19.92 23.30 -6.27
N PHE A 77 -18.83 22.67 -6.72
CA PHE A 77 -17.50 23.30 -6.76
C PHE A 77 -17.38 24.36 -7.86
N MET A 78 -18.09 24.19 -8.98
CA MET A 78 -18.07 25.16 -10.08
C MET A 78 -18.97 26.39 -9.84
N LYS A 79 -19.98 26.30 -8.95
CA LYS A 79 -20.92 27.40 -8.65
C LYS A 79 -20.27 28.64 -8.05
N ASN A 80 -19.07 28.53 -7.50
CA ASN A 80 -18.36 29.66 -6.89
C ASN A 80 -17.65 30.56 -7.93
N LEU A 81 -17.71 30.21 -9.22
CA LEU A 81 -17.16 31.01 -10.31
C LEU A 81 -18.18 32.07 -10.76
N ASP A 82 -17.71 33.29 -11.02
CA ASP A 82 -18.58 34.42 -11.42
C ASP A 82 -19.38 34.15 -12.71
N TYR A 83 -18.90 33.24 -13.56
CA TYR A 83 -19.47 32.85 -14.85
C TYR A 83 -20.05 31.43 -14.85
N ALA A 84 -20.30 30.85 -13.66
CA ALA A 84 -20.70 29.45 -13.50
C ALA A 84 -21.94 29.02 -14.30
N GLN A 85 -22.88 29.95 -14.56
CA GLN A 85 -24.14 29.67 -15.26
C GLN A 85 -23.93 29.37 -16.76
N ASP A 86 -22.85 29.88 -17.34
CA ASP A 86 -22.55 29.76 -18.77
C ASP A 86 -21.54 28.62 -19.06
N ILE A 87 -21.14 27.88 -18.02
CA ILE A 87 -20.23 26.76 -18.14
C ILE A 87 -21.01 25.50 -18.54
N THR A 88 -20.63 24.93 -19.69
CA THR A 88 -21.09 23.60 -20.09
C THR A 88 -20.18 22.54 -19.46
N VAL A 89 -20.74 21.68 -18.62
CA VAL A 89 -20.02 20.60 -17.94
C VAL A 89 -20.51 19.26 -18.49
N ASN A 90 -19.59 18.45 -19.00
CA ASN A 90 -19.82 17.04 -19.29
C ASN A 90 -19.07 16.20 -18.26
N LEU A 91 -19.74 15.19 -17.72
CA LEU A 91 -19.16 14.26 -16.75
C LEU A 91 -19.42 12.83 -17.21
N THR A 92 -18.38 12.00 -17.12
CA THR A 92 -18.47 10.55 -17.30
C THR A 92 -18.04 9.90 -16.00
N ALA A 93 -18.98 9.25 -15.31
CA ALA A 93 -18.71 8.45 -14.13
C ALA A 93 -18.58 6.98 -14.51
N THR A 94 -17.41 6.40 -14.28
CA THR A 94 -17.21 4.94 -14.37
C THR A 94 -17.14 4.38 -12.96
N LYS A 95 -18.08 3.49 -12.63
CA LYS A 95 -18.12 2.81 -11.33
C LYS A 95 -17.61 1.38 -11.48
N GLY A 96 -16.48 1.09 -10.85
CA GLY A 96 -16.00 -0.28 -10.63
C GLY A 96 -16.60 -0.89 -9.34
N PRO A 97 -16.32 -2.16 -9.05
CA PRO A 97 -16.78 -2.84 -7.83
C PRO A 97 -16.39 -2.09 -6.56
N ASN A 98 -15.16 -1.60 -6.51
CA ASN A 98 -14.60 -0.83 -5.40
C ASN A 98 -13.94 0.47 -5.83
N SER A 99 -14.17 0.93 -7.07
CA SER A 99 -13.58 2.16 -7.58
C SER A 99 -14.62 3.09 -8.18
N ARG A 100 -14.32 4.38 -8.16
CA ARG A 100 -15.09 5.41 -8.83
C ARG A 100 -14.10 6.31 -9.56
N LYS A 101 -14.17 6.27 -10.89
CA LYS A 101 -13.44 7.16 -11.77
C LYS A 101 -14.40 8.22 -12.30
N ILE A 102 -14.05 9.48 -12.14
CA ILE A 102 -14.78 10.61 -12.68
C ILE A 102 -13.88 11.30 -13.70
N GLU A 103 -14.35 11.37 -14.94
CA GLU A 103 -13.77 12.19 -15.99
C GLU A 103 -14.74 13.33 -16.25
N ALA A 104 -14.27 14.58 -16.21
CA ALA A 104 -15.09 15.73 -16.52
C ALA A 104 -14.39 16.70 -17.45
N SER A 105 -15.18 17.35 -18.29
CA SER A 105 -14.75 18.45 -19.14
C SER A 105 -15.67 19.65 -18.92
N ALA A 106 -15.11 20.84 -18.80
CA ALA A 106 -15.87 22.08 -18.73
C ALA A 106 -15.47 23.01 -19.88
N ALA A 107 -16.45 23.65 -20.48
CA ALA A 107 -16.26 24.62 -21.55
C ALA A 107 -17.04 25.91 -21.26
N TYR A 108 -16.40 27.04 -21.52
CA TYR A 108 -16.98 28.38 -21.39
C TYR A 108 -16.63 29.22 -22.62
N VAL A 109 -17.62 29.92 -23.17
CA VAL A 109 -17.44 30.79 -24.34
C VAL A 109 -17.36 32.23 -23.87
N MET A 110 -16.16 32.80 -23.90
CA MET A 110 -15.94 34.21 -23.56
C MET A 110 -16.03 35.09 -24.79
N ASN A 111 -16.71 36.23 -24.66
CA ASN A 111 -16.69 37.27 -25.69
C ASN A 111 -15.37 38.06 -25.61
N THR A 112 -14.75 38.31 -26.76
CA THR A 112 -13.51 39.11 -26.87
C THR A 112 -13.85 40.60 -26.81
N ALA A 113 -13.10 41.37 -26.04
CA ALA A 113 -13.30 42.82 -25.93
C ALA A 113 -12.57 43.59 -27.06
N PHE A 114 -11.45 43.07 -27.55
CA PHE A 114 -10.60 43.74 -28.52
C PHE A 114 -10.28 42.86 -29.73
N ILE A 115 -10.08 41.55 -29.54
CA ILE A 115 -9.80 40.62 -30.65
C ILE A 115 -10.99 40.58 -31.64
N HIS A 116 -12.20 40.97 -31.21
CA HIS A 116 -13.33 41.11 -32.13
C HIS A 116 -13.05 42.07 -33.31
N LEU A 117 -12.11 43.03 -33.14
CA LEU A 117 -11.74 44.02 -34.17
C LEU A 117 -11.04 43.37 -35.37
N VAL A 118 -10.45 42.19 -35.15
CA VAL A 118 -9.79 41.39 -36.18
C VAL A 118 -10.62 40.16 -36.58
N GLY A 119 -11.91 40.14 -36.23
CA GLY A 119 -12.88 39.15 -36.70
C GLY A 119 -13.16 37.97 -35.75
N VAL A 120 -12.39 37.81 -34.67
CA VAL A 120 -12.63 36.72 -33.69
C VAL A 120 -13.44 37.26 -32.52
N ARG A 121 -14.75 37.02 -32.54
CA ARG A 121 -15.70 37.56 -31.54
C ARG A 121 -15.75 36.78 -30.23
N GLN A 122 -15.34 35.52 -30.26
CA GLN A 122 -15.48 34.60 -29.13
C GLN A 122 -14.26 33.68 -29.05
N LEU A 123 -13.88 33.34 -27.81
CA LEU A 123 -12.88 32.33 -27.51
C LEU A 123 -13.52 31.29 -26.60
N THR A 124 -13.28 30.01 -26.89
CA THR A 124 -13.77 28.91 -26.05
C THR A 124 -12.64 28.47 -25.12
N VAL A 125 -12.85 28.65 -23.82
CA VAL A 125 -11.98 28.09 -22.78
C VAL A 125 -12.45 26.66 -22.53
N SER A 126 -11.55 25.69 -22.55
CA SER A 126 -11.86 24.29 -22.26
C SER A 126 -10.85 23.71 -21.28
N VAL A 127 -11.35 23.00 -20.28
CA VAL A 127 -10.54 22.27 -19.29
C VAL A 127 -11.06 20.84 -19.14
N VAL A 128 -10.15 19.93 -18.79
CA VAL A 128 -10.45 18.52 -18.56
C VAL A 128 -9.77 18.11 -17.26
N SER A 129 -10.43 17.25 -16.49
CA SER A 129 -9.87 16.70 -15.25
C SER A 129 -10.39 15.29 -15.01
N THR A 130 -9.53 14.45 -14.45
CA THR A 130 -9.86 13.08 -14.08
C THR A 130 -9.40 12.77 -12.66
N ALA A 131 -10.25 12.10 -11.88
CA ALA A 131 -9.86 11.56 -10.58
C ALA A 131 -10.45 10.18 -10.38
N GLU A 132 -9.73 9.37 -9.61
CA GLU A 132 -10.14 8.01 -9.27
C GLU A 132 -9.91 7.76 -7.77
N GLU A 133 -10.97 7.34 -7.08
CA GLU A 133 -10.84 6.69 -5.78
C GLU A 133 -11.11 5.19 -5.94
N ALA A 134 -10.19 4.35 -5.48
CA ALA A 134 -10.38 2.92 -5.39
C ALA A 134 -10.15 2.44 -3.95
N LYS A 135 -11.14 1.76 -3.37
CA LYS A 135 -10.99 0.92 -2.18
C LYS A 135 -10.24 -0.34 -2.57
N GLN A 136 -8.95 -0.36 -2.29
CA GLN A 136 -8.14 -1.55 -2.54
C GLN A 136 -8.47 -2.65 -1.52
N ASN A 137 -8.69 -3.87 -2.00
CA ASN A 137 -8.58 -5.05 -1.17
C ASN A 137 -7.17 -5.11 -0.59
N ILE A 138 -7.05 -5.34 0.71
CA ILE A 138 -5.75 -5.42 1.37
C ILE A 138 -5.56 -6.84 1.87
N GLU A 139 -4.48 -7.49 1.44
CA GLU A 139 -4.05 -8.78 1.95
C GLU A 139 -2.70 -8.62 2.64
N MET A 140 -2.65 -8.90 3.93
CA MET A 140 -1.44 -8.70 4.73
C MET A 140 -0.95 -9.96 5.39
N SER A 141 0.37 -10.10 5.47
CA SER A 141 1.06 -11.10 6.30
C SER A 141 1.99 -10.40 7.29
N LEU A 142 1.79 -10.63 8.59
CA LEU A 142 2.60 -10.09 9.67
C LEU A 142 3.51 -11.20 10.21
N MET A 143 4.81 -11.07 10.02
CA MET A 143 5.80 -12.02 10.53
C MET A 143 6.31 -11.49 11.87
N LEU A 144 5.98 -12.19 12.95
CA LEU A 144 6.22 -11.75 14.32
C LEU A 144 7.28 -12.62 14.98
N ASP A 145 8.46 -12.04 15.21
CA ASP A 145 9.58 -12.72 15.87
C ASP A 145 9.29 -12.93 17.36
N MET A 146 9.30 -14.17 17.79
CA MET A 146 9.22 -14.58 19.19
C MET A 146 10.45 -15.42 19.61
N SER A 147 11.58 -15.26 18.94
CA SER A 147 12.83 -15.91 19.36
C SER A 147 13.31 -15.40 20.72
N GLY A 148 14.16 -16.19 21.40
CA GLY A 148 14.71 -15.82 22.70
C GLY A 148 15.43 -14.47 22.76
N SER A 149 16.00 -14.00 21.64
CA SER A 149 16.66 -12.69 21.54
C SER A 149 15.68 -11.51 21.61
N MET A 150 14.39 -11.75 21.38
CA MET A 150 13.29 -10.78 21.56
C MET A 150 12.87 -10.61 23.02
N SER A 151 13.54 -11.23 23.99
CA SER A 151 13.22 -11.11 25.41
C SER A 151 13.26 -9.66 25.94
N GLY A 152 12.64 -9.43 27.10
CA GLY A 152 12.60 -8.12 27.74
C GLY A 152 11.67 -7.12 27.05
N ASN A 153 12.19 -5.94 26.72
CA ASN A 153 11.38 -4.85 26.15
C ASN A 153 11.04 -5.06 24.66
N ARG A 154 11.84 -5.84 23.92
CA ARG A 154 11.64 -6.06 22.49
C ARG A 154 10.31 -6.72 22.20
N ILE A 155 9.99 -7.85 22.83
CA ILE A 155 8.70 -8.54 22.65
C ILE A 155 7.51 -7.69 23.13
N LYS A 156 7.68 -6.91 24.21
CA LYS A 156 6.62 -5.99 24.69
C LYS A 156 6.34 -4.91 23.65
N ASN A 157 7.39 -4.32 23.10
CA ASN A 157 7.29 -3.30 22.06
C ASN A 157 6.72 -3.89 20.77
N LEU A 158 7.13 -5.11 20.38
CA LEU A 158 6.59 -5.82 19.22
C LEU A 158 5.09 -6.06 19.38
N LYS A 159 4.65 -6.60 20.52
CA LYS A 159 3.22 -6.84 20.78
C LYS A 159 2.41 -5.54 20.69
N LYS A 160 2.87 -4.48 21.35
CA LYS A 160 2.24 -3.17 21.31
C LYS A 160 2.19 -2.60 19.89
N ALA A 161 3.30 -2.69 19.17
CA ALA A 161 3.45 -2.22 17.80
C ALA A 161 2.49 -2.94 16.83
N ALA A 162 2.44 -4.28 16.90
CA ALA A 162 1.55 -5.08 16.07
C ALA A 162 0.06 -4.80 16.35
N GLN A 163 -0.31 -4.54 17.62
CA GLN A 163 -1.68 -4.15 17.98
C GLN A 163 -2.05 -2.78 17.43
N GLN A 164 -1.17 -1.78 17.61
CA GLN A 164 -1.37 -0.44 17.05
C GLN A 164 -1.47 -0.48 15.52
N PHE A 165 -0.68 -1.32 14.87
CA PHE A 165 -0.77 -1.52 13.43
C PHE A 165 -2.13 -2.06 12.99
N ILE A 166 -2.62 -3.10 13.68
CA ILE A 166 -3.96 -3.66 13.41
C ILE A 166 -5.03 -2.58 13.56
N ASP A 167 -4.98 -1.77 14.62
CA ASP A 167 -5.98 -0.73 14.86
C ASP A 167 -5.97 0.37 13.78
N GLN A 168 -4.83 0.65 13.15
CA GLN A 168 -4.73 1.64 12.08
C GLN A 168 -5.16 1.11 10.71
N VAL A 169 -4.94 -0.18 10.45
CA VAL A 169 -5.18 -0.79 9.14
C VAL A 169 -6.55 -1.44 9.04
N LEU A 170 -7.11 -1.99 10.14
CA LEU A 170 -8.47 -2.53 10.17
C LEU A 170 -9.43 -1.49 10.77
N THR A 171 -9.87 -0.53 9.93
CA THR A 171 -10.92 0.43 10.28
C THR A 171 -12.28 -0.11 9.84
N ASP A 172 -13.37 0.41 10.42
CA ASP A 172 -14.73 -0.02 10.04
C ASP A 172 -15.03 0.16 8.54
N GLU A 173 -14.35 1.11 7.88
CA GLU A 173 -14.53 1.43 6.46
C GLU A 173 -13.88 0.43 5.49
N ASN A 174 -12.81 -0.26 5.91
CA ASN A 174 -12.01 -1.16 5.07
C ASN A 174 -11.91 -2.60 5.60
N LYS A 175 -12.46 -2.87 6.79
CA LYS A 175 -12.44 -4.18 7.46
C LYS A 175 -13.03 -5.29 6.59
N ALA A 176 -14.05 -5.00 5.77
CA ALA A 176 -14.65 -5.99 4.89
C ALA A 176 -13.66 -6.48 3.79
N ASP A 177 -12.79 -5.58 3.34
CA ASP A 177 -11.88 -5.77 2.21
C ASP A 177 -10.44 -6.06 2.65
N THR A 178 -10.18 -6.10 3.95
CA THR A 178 -8.85 -6.29 4.53
C THR A 178 -8.75 -7.62 5.27
N THR A 179 -7.73 -8.42 4.94
CA THR A 179 -7.39 -9.63 5.68
C THR A 179 -5.97 -9.57 6.18
N ILE A 180 -5.79 -9.92 7.45
CA ILE A 180 -4.50 -10.01 8.10
C ILE A 180 -4.24 -11.47 8.47
N THR A 181 -3.11 -11.98 8.02
CA THR A 181 -2.51 -13.25 8.46
C THR A 181 -1.39 -12.93 9.43
N ILE A 182 -1.35 -13.60 10.57
CA ILE A 182 -0.23 -13.51 11.52
C ILE A 182 0.58 -14.79 11.39
N VAL A 183 1.88 -14.64 11.17
CA VAL A 183 2.88 -15.71 11.07
C VAL A 183 3.87 -15.55 12.21
N PRO A 184 3.55 -16.10 13.39
CA PRO A 184 4.47 -16.07 14.51
C PRO A 184 5.63 -17.06 14.28
N TYR A 185 6.86 -16.69 14.65
CA TYR A 185 8.01 -17.56 14.40
C TYR A 185 9.12 -17.47 15.45
N ALA A 186 9.83 -18.58 15.63
CA ALA A 186 11.12 -18.65 16.31
C ALA A 186 12.08 -19.46 15.42
N GLY A 187 12.64 -20.58 15.86
CA GLY A 187 13.45 -21.46 15.03
C GLY A 187 12.72 -21.98 13.78
N HIS A 188 11.39 -22.13 13.87
CA HIS A 188 10.51 -22.41 12.75
C HIS A 188 9.13 -21.73 12.90
N VAL A 189 8.24 -21.97 11.94
CA VAL A 189 6.82 -21.56 11.94
C VAL A 189 5.92 -22.77 12.13
N ASN A 190 5.01 -22.71 13.10
CA ASN A 190 3.98 -23.73 13.33
C ASN A 190 2.72 -23.39 12.53
N ILE A 191 2.24 -24.32 11.69
CA ILE A 191 1.07 -24.14 10.82
C ILE A 191 -0.26 -24.58 11.46
N GLY A 192 -0.20 -25.17 12.65
CA GLY A 192 -1.35 -25.70 13.37
C GLY A 192 -1.68 -27.14 12.99
N ALA A 193 -2.02 -27.97 13.98
CA ALA A 193 -2.25 -29.40 13.81
C ALA A 193 -3.34 -29.72 12.78
N ALA A 194 -4.45 -28.97 12.81
CA ALA A 194 -5.56 -29.17 11.87
C ALA A 194 -5.16 -28.92 10.41
N ILE A 195 -4.30 -27.92 10.15
CA ILE A 195 -3.81 -27.63 8.81
C ILE A 195 -2.77 -28.65 8.39
N PHE A 196 -1.86 -29.00 9.29
CA PHE A 196 -0.83 -30.01 9.06
C PHE A 196 -1.44 -31.33 8.61
N ASP A 197 -2.48 -31.81 9.30
CA ASP A 197 -3.14 -33.07 8.98
C ASP A 197 -3.91 -32.97 7.65
N LYS A 198 -4.61 -31.84 7.40
CA LYS A 198 -5.36 -31.64 6.15
C LYS A 198 -4.48 -31.52 4.92
N LEU A 199 -3.29 -30.95 5.05
CA LEU A 199 -2.32 -30.85 3.96
C LEU A 199 -1.55 -32.15 3.72
N GLY A 200 -1.76 -33.17 4.55
CA GLY A 200 -1.19 -34.50 4.38
C GLY A 200 0.31 -34.56 4.66
N ALA A 201 0.84 -33.65 5.49
CA ALA A 201 2.23 -33.73 5.93
C ALA A 201 2.45 -34.96 6.82
N LYS A 202 3.68 -35.49 6.84
CA LYS A 202 4.00 -36.71 7.57
C LYS A 202 4.13 -36.40 9.06
N ARG A 203 3.19 -36.89 9.87
CA ARG A 203 3.20 -36.71 11.33
C ARG A 203 4.07 -37.77 12.00
N ASP A 204 5.17 -37.33 12.60
CA ASP A 204 6.09 -38.12 13.42
C ASP A 204 5.89 -37.87 14.93
N HIS A 205 5.30 -36.74 15.35
CA HIS A 205 4.93 -36.45 16.75
C HIS A 205 3.74 -35.48 16.88
N SER A 206 3.20 -35.33 18.10
CA SER A 206 2.04 -34.50 18.42
C SER A 206 2.35 -33.18 19.14
N ASN A 207 3.63 -32.90 19.44
CA ASN A 207 4.02 -31.72 20.22
C ASN A 207 3.86 -30.38 19.50
N SER A 208 4.01 -30.36 18.18
CA SER A 208 3.99 -29.14 17.37
C SER A 208 3.78 -29.50 15.90
N SER A 209 3.48 -28.52 15.04
CA SER A 209 3.08 -28.78 13.65
C SER A 209 3.89 -27.92 12.69
N CYS A 210 5.21 -27.94 12.81
CA CYS A 210 6.10 -27.35 11.81
C CYS A 210 6.43 -28.34 10.69
N VAL A 211 6.35 -27.88 9.45
CA VAL A 211 6.69 -28.66 8.25
C VAL A 211 8.06 -28.23 7.74
N GLU A 212 8.90 -29.18 7.36
CA GLU A 212 10.18 -28.92 6.70
C GLU A 212 9.97 -28.28 5.32
N LEU A 213 10.64 -27.16 5.09
CA LEU A 213 10.66 -26.50 3.79
C LEU A 213 11.93 -26.90 3.03
N SER A 214 11.78 -27.27 1.76
CA SER A 214 12.93 -27.55 0.91
C SER A 214 13.75 -26.29 0.70
N THR A 215 15.08 -26.39 0.80
CA THR A 215 16.01 -25.26 0.63
C THR A 215 15.93 -24.62 -0.75
N GLY A 216 15.52 -25.38 -1.78
CA GLY A 216 15.27 -24.87 -3.13
C GLY A 216 13.94 -24.12 -3.31
N SER A 217 13.05 -24.17 -2.31
CA SER A 217 11.73 -23.52 -2.38
C SER A 217 11.75 -22.04 -1.94
N PHE A 218 12.82 -21.58 -1.30
CA PHE A 218 12.92 -20.21 -0.80
C PHE A 218 13.00 -19.20 -1.96
N GLY A 219 11.98 -18.35 -2.06
CA GLY A 219 11.81 -17.41 -3.17
C GLY A 219 11.27 -18.05 -4.45
N GLY A 220 10.85 -19.32 -4.40
CA GLY A 220 10.15 -19.97 -5.51
C GLY A 220 8.76 -19.35 -5.70
N GLY A 221 8.40 -19.01 -6.95
CA GLY A 221 7.13 -18.35 -7.27
C GLY A 221 5.87 -19.22 -7.09
N SER A 222 6.01 -20.48 -6.73
CA SER A 222 4.92 -21.44 -6.51
C SER A 222 4.85 -21.88 -5.05
N VAL A 223 3.63 -22.11 -4.55
CA VAL A 223 3.41 -22.78 -3.26
C VAL A 223 3.66 -24.28 -3.44
N PRO A 224 4.67 -24.87 -2.78
CA PRO A 224 4.93 -26.31 -2.89
C PRO A 224 3.79 -27.11 -2.26
N SER A 225 3.55 -28.32 -2.78
CA SER A 225 2.70 -29.29 -2.11
C SER A 225 3.36 -29.70 -0.79
N LEU A 226 2.58 -29.72 0.29
CA LEU A 226 3.03 -30.15 1.61
C LEU A 226 2.66 -31.60 1.93
N LYS A 227 2.05 -32.30 0.97
CA LYS A 227 1.78 -33.73 1.09
C LYS A 227 3.11 -34.48 1.29
N ASP A 228 3.15 -35.36 2.27
CA ASP A 228 4.31 -36.17 2.67
C ASP A 228 5.54 -35.34 3.10
N ALA A 229 5.39 -34.02 3.28
CA ALA A 229 6.47 -33.18 3.78
C ALA A 229 6.82 -33.59 5.23
N ALA A 230 8.12 -33.64 5.54
CA ALA A 230 8.60 -34.07 6.84
C ALA A 230 8.21 -33.08 7.94
N GLN A 231 7.93 -33.59 9.13
CA GLN A 231 7.75 -32.75 10.32
C GLN A 231 9.11 -32.35 10.89
N VAL A 232 9.24 -31.08 11.31
CA VAL A 232 10.42 -30.65 12.07
C VAL A 232 10.40 -31.39 13.42
N PRO A 233 11.48 -32.10 13.81
CA PRO A 233 11.50 -32.85 15.06
C PRO A 233 11.35 -31.93 16.28
N GLN A 234 10.91 -32.52 17.40
CA GLN A 234 10.84 -31.83 18.68
C GLN A 234 12.24 -31.77 19.33
N PHE A 235 12.85 -30.58 19.40
CA PHE A 235 14.15 -30.38 20.06
C PHE A 235 14.37 -28.95 20.55
N THR A 236 15.49 -28.73 21.24
CA THR A 236 16.02 -27.44 21.70
C THR A 236 17.51 -27.34 21.35
N GLN A 237 18.02 -26.13 21.20
CA GLN A 237 19.42 -25.81 20.93
C GLN A 237 19.97 -24.83 21.98
N TRP A 238 19.40 -23.63 22.10
CA TRP A 238 19.93 -22.57 22.96
C TRP A 238 19.12 -22.37 24.25
N ASN A 239 17.87 -22.83 24.27
CA ASN A 239 16.99 -22.68 25.42
C ASN A 239 17.04 -23.88 26.38
N TYR A 240 17.98 -24.81 26.21
CA TYR A 240 18.11 -25.97 27.09
C TYR A 240 18.36 -25.54 28.55
N GLY A 241 17.55 -26.05 29.47
CA GLY A 241 17.65 -25.74 30.90
C GLY A 241 17.18 -24.34 31.30
N ARG A 242 16.69 -23.53 30.34
CA ARG A 242 16.09 -22.22 30.64
C ARG A 242 14.67 -22.40 31.20
N THR A 243 14.31 -21.58 32.19
CA THR A 243 12.97 -21.59 32.81
C THR A 243 12.12 -20.39 32.39
N ASP A 244 12.74 -19.38 31.79
CA ASP A 244 12.12 -18.12 31.39
C ASP A 244 11.62 -18.12 29.93
N LEU A 245 12.03 -19.11 29.12
CA LEU A 245 11.70 -19.26 27.70
C LEU A 245 11.18 -20.67 27.43
N LYS A 246 10.37 -20.83 26.37
CA LYS A 246 10.00 -22.16 25.89
C LYS A 246 11.20 -22.79 25.17
N PRO A 247 11.54 -24.07 25.44
CA PRO A 247 12.74 -24.67 24.89
C PRO A 247 12.62 -25.07 23.42
N TRP A 248 11.41 -25.07 22.86
CA TRP A 248 11.16 -25.74 21.58
C TRP A 248 11.57 -24.91 20.36
N TRP A 249 12.27 -25.56 19.42
CA TRP A 249 12.66 -24.97 18.14
C TRP A 249 11.45 -24.68 17.23
N CYS A 250 10.54 -25.65 17.13
CA CYS A 250 9.22 -25.43 16.56
C CYS A 250 8.30 -24.84 17.63
N PRO A 251 7.65 -23.68 17.39
CA PRO A 251 6.68 -23.13 18.32
C PRO A 251 5.51 -24.07 18.61
N VAL A 252 4.90 -23.92 19.78
CA VAL A 252 3.73 -24.72 20.18
C VAL A 252 2.45 -24.32 19.41
N GLU A 253 1.42 -25.17 19.49
CA GLU A 253 0.13 -24.95 18.79
C GLU A 253 -0.57 -23.65 19.17
N SER A 254 -0.42 -23.19 20.42
CA SER A 254 -1.03 -21.93 20.87
C SER A 254 -0.53 -20.71 20.11
N THR A 255 0.67 -20.77 19.51
CA THR A 255 1.28 -19.71 18.71
C THR A 255 1.34 -20.04 17.21
N ALA A 256 0.55 -21.01 16.74
CA ALA A 256 0.41 -21.32 15.32
C ALA A 256 -0.12 -20.13 14.50
N ILE A 257 0.13 -20.18 13.18
CA ILE A 257 -0.35 -19.21 12.19
C ILE A 257 -1.82 -18.88 12.41
N THR A 258 -2.13 -17.58 12.40
CA THR A 258 -3.50 -17.09 12.34
C THR A 258 -3.83 -16.78 10.89
N TYR A 259 -4.74 -17.54 10.30
CA TYR A 259 -5.09 -17.44 8.88
C TYR A 259 -6.09 -16.28 8.65
N PHE A 260 -5.87 -15.52 7.57
CA PHE A 260 -6.75 -14.51 6.96
C PHE A 260 -7.96 -14.09 7.80
N SER A 261 -7.74 -13.18 8.74
CA SER A 261 -8.80 -12.65 9.60
C SER A 261 -8.94 -11.14 9.44
N ASN A 262 -10.16 -10.65 9.63
CA ASN A 262 -10.47 -9.24 9.76
C ASN A 262 -11.03 -8.89 11.15
N ASP A 263 -10.96 -9.82 12.10
CA ASP A 263 -11.36 -9.57 13.49
C ASP A 263 -10.18 -9.03 14.29
N ALA A 264 -10.16 -7.71 14.49
CA ALA A 264 -9.11 -7.04 15.25
C ALA A 264 -9.00 -7.55 16.69
N THR A 265 -10.12 -7.92 17.34
CA THR A 265 -10.08 -8.44 18.72
C THR A 265 -9.41 -9.80 18.75
N TYR A 266 -9.78 -10.68 17.81
CA TYR A 266 -9.15 -11.99 17.67
C TYR A 266 -7.65 -11.86 17.36
N LEU A 267 -7.28 -11.08 16.34
CA LEU A 267 -5.87 -10.87 15.96
C LEU A 267 -5.02 -10.33 17.13
N LYS A 268 -5.52 -9.33 17.87
CA LYS A 268 -4.82 -8.78 19.04
C LYS A 268 -4.70 -9.80 20.18
N SER A 269 -5.70 -10.66 20.36
CA SER A 269 -5.62 -11.77 21.34
C SER A 269 -4.51 -12.77 20.98
N ARG A 270 -4.33 -13.08 19.69
CA ARG A 270 -3.26 -13.96 19.19
C ARG A 270 -1.88 -13.34 19.42
N ILE A 271 -1.73 -12.03 19.22
CA ILE A 271 -0.49 -11.30 19.53
C ILE A 271 -0.18 -11.35 21.04
N ASN A 272 -1.18 -11.23 21.91
CA ASN A 272 -0.95 -11.32 23.35
C ASN A 272 -0.44 -12.70 23.78
N GLN A 273 -0.86 -13.75 23.07
CA GLN A 273 -0.48 -15.15 23.32
C GLN A 273 0.91 -15.53 22.83
N LEU A 274 1.67 -14.63 22.17
CA LEU A 274 3.04 -14.95 21.75
C LEU A 274 3.92 -15.27 22.97
N GLU A 275 4.64 -16.38 22.88
CA GLU A 275 5.56 -16.87 23.91
C GLU A 275 6.96 -17.01 23.30
N LEU A 276 8.01 -16.69 24.06
CA LEU A 276 9.36 -16.76 23.51
C LEU A 276 9.83 -18.21 23.36
N HIS A 277 10.35 -18.56 22.17
CA HIS A 277 10.78 -19.90 21.79
C HIS A 277 12.26 -19.93 21.35
N ASP A 278 12.77 -21.12 21.05
CA ASP A 278 14.18 -21.32 20.70
C ASP A 278 14.46 -21.04 19.23
N GLY A 279 15.59 -20.37 18.97
CA GLY A 279 16.11 -20.00 17.67
C GLY A 279 15.34 -18.92 16.90
N THR A 280 15.92 -18.52 15.77
CA THR A 280 15.40 -17.43 14.93
C THR A 280 15.53 -17.78 13.45
N GLY A 281 14.44 -18.30 12.87
CA GLY A 281 14.31 -18.75 11.49
C GLY A 281 13.51 -17.75 10.64
N THR A 282 14.00 -16.51 10.53
CA THR A 282 13.34 -15.40 9.81
C THR A 282 13.02 -15.75 8.36
N GLN A 283 13.89 -16.51 7.68
CA GLN A 283 13.65 -16.99 6.32
C GLN A 283 12.40 -17.88 6.22
N ASN A 284 12.14 -18.73 7.23
CA ASN A 284 10.97 -19.60 7.26
C ASN A 284 9.70 -18.75 7.39
N ALA A 285 9.72 -17.78 8.29
CA ALA A 285 8.61 -16.84 8.49
C ALA A 285 8.29 -16.05 7.21
N MET A 286 9.32 -15.52 6.56
CA MET A 286 9.14 -14.80 5.31
C MET A 286 8.63 -15.69 4.19
N GLN A 287 9.12 -16.94 4.08
CA GLN A 287 8.63 -17.87 3.07
C GLN A 287 7.15 -18.19 3.30
N TRP A 288 6.72 -18.40 4.54
CA TRP A 288 5.30 -18.56 4.87
C TRP A 288 4.48 -17.31 4.58
N GLY A 289 4.97 -16.12 4.95
CA GLY A 289 4.32 -14.84 4.65
C GLY A 289 4.13 -14.62 3.15
N TYR A 290 5.14 -14.98 2.34
CA TYR A 290 5.08 -14.92 0.88
C TYR A 290 4.11 -15.96 0.30
N MET A 291 4.19 -17.21 0.75
CA MET A 291 3.30 -18.30 0.32
C MET A 291 1.84 -17.97 0.61
N LEU A 292 1.53 -17.42 1.78
CA LEU A 292 0.16 -17.07 2.18
C LEU A 292 -0.38 -15.82 1.45
N LEU A 293 0.42 -15.12 0.66
CA LEU A 293 -0.04 -14.07 -0.25
C LEU A 293 0.00 -14.50 -1.72
N ASN A 294 0.42 -15.74 -1.98
CA ASN A 294 0.53 -16.30 -3.32
C ASN A 294 -0.80 -16.93 -3.76
N PRO A 295 -1.30 -16.65 -4.98
CA PRO A 295 -2.53 -17.27 -5.50
C PRO A 295 -2.51 -18.81 -5.53
N GLY A 296 -1.31 -19.41 -5.50
CA GLY A 296 -1.11 -20.86 -5.38
C GLY A 296 -1.48 -21.44 -4.01
N ALA A 297 -1.75 -20.62 -2.99
CA ALA A 297 -2.03 -21.06 -1.62
C ALA A 297 -3.43 -21.71 -1.41
N LYS A 298 -4.18 -21.97 -2.48
CA LYS A 298 -5.56 -22.49 -2.40
C LYS A 298 -5.72 -23.71 -1.51
N ALA A 299 -4.75 -24.64 -1.55
CA ALA A 299 -4.79 -25.83 -0.69
C ALA A 299 -4.74 -25.47 0.80
N ILE A 300 -3.93 -24.48 1.19
CA ILE A 300 -3.79 -24.00 2.56
C ILE A 300 -5.07 -23.26 2.99
N VAL A 301 -5.61 -22.42 2.11
CA VAL A 301 -6.85 -21.66 2.34
C VAL A 301 -8.04 -22.60 2.55
N ASN A 302 -8.22 -23.57 1.66
CA ASN A 302 -9.29 -24.57 1.79
C ASN A 302 -9.14 -25.38 3.09
N ALA A 303 -7.92 -25.79 3.43
CA ALA A 303 -7.66 -26.47 4.69
C ALA A 303 -8.03 -25.62 5.92
N ALA A 304 -7.74 -24.31 5.89
CA ALA A 304 -8.07 -23.38 6.96
C ALA A 304 -9.57 -23.13 7.11
N ILE A 305 -10.30 -23.01 5.99
CA ILE A 305 -11.76 -22.89 5.99
C ILE A 305 -12.41 -24.16 6.55
N ASP A 306 -11.99 -25.33 6.06
CA ASP A 306 -12.53 -26.61 6.54
C ASP A 306 -12.23 -26.86 8.03
N ALA A 307 -11.09 -26.36 8.51
CA ALA A 307 -10.70 -26.43 9.91
C ALA A 307 -11.39 -25.37 10.79
N LYS A 308 -12.22 -24.49 10.20
CA LYS A 308 -12.86 -23.34 10.86
C LYS A 308 -11.85 -22.36 11.49
N LEU A 309 -10.66 -22.28 10.90
CA LEU A 309 -9.60 -21.34 11.28
C LEU A 309 -9.62 -20.07 10.40
N MET A 310 -10.42 -20.07 9.34
CA MET A 310 -10.62 -18.96 8.42
C MET A 310 -12.09 -18.88 8.00
N ASP A 311 -12.62 -17.67 7.88
CA ASP A 311 -13.99 -17.43 7.41
C ASP A 311 -14.10 -17.72 5.90
N ALA A 312 -15.11 -18.49 5.50
CA ALA A 312 -15.33 -18.89 4.11
C ALA A 312 -15.55 -17.69 3.17
N LYS A 313 -15.95 -16.52 3.68
CA LYS A 313 -16.08 -15.29 2.87
C LYS A 313 -14.77 -14.84 2.22
N PHE A 314 -13.63 -15.31 2.74
CA PHE A 314 -12.30 -15.01 2.22
C PHE A 314 -11.72 -16.12 1.33
N ALA A 315 -12.52 -17.10 0.90
CA ALA A 315 -12.07 -18.21 0.05
C ALA A 315 -11.47 -17.79 -1.30
N ASN A 316 -11.76 -16.57 -1.77
CA ASN A 316 -11.18 -15.99 -2.98
C ASN A 316 -9.77 -15.41 -2.78
N ARG A 317 -9.25 -15.43 -1.56
CA ARG A 317 -7.90 -14.94 -1.22
C ARG A 317 -6.91 -16.12 -1.10
N PRO A 318 -5.65 -15.97 -1.50
CA PRO A 318 -5.05 -14.75 -2.05
C PRO A 318 -5.48 -14.46 -3.49
N ALA A 319 -5.80 -13.20 -3.78
CA ALA A 319 -6.09 -12.72 -5.13
C ALA A 319 -4.84 -12.81 -6.03
N SER A 320 -5.04 -12.74 -7.36
CA SER A 320 -3.94 -12.70 -8.34
C SER A 320 -2.90 -11.63 -8.03
N PHE A 321 -1.62 -11.89 -8.29
CA PHE A 321 -0.56 -10.86 -8.20
C PHE A 321 -0.76 -9.69 -9.18
N LYS A 322 -1.56 -9.90 -10.23
CA LYS A 322 -1.87 -8.87 -11.24
C LYS A 322 -3.24 -8.21 -11.01
N ASP A 323 -3.89 -8.49 -9.90
CA ASP A 323 -5.17 -7.86 -9.56
C ASP A 323 -4.94 -6.37 -9.24
N PRO A 324 -5.46 -5.44 -10.07
CA PRO A 324 -5.26 -4.01 -9.86
C PRO A 324 -5.97 -3.50 -8.59
N ASP A 325 -6.97 -4.23 -8.10
CA ASP A 325 -7.78 -3.85 -6.97
C ASP A 325 -7.24 -4.42 -5.65
N THR A 326 -6.19 -5.24 -5.67
CA THR A 326 -5.63 -5.87 -4.46
C THR A 326 -4.21 -5.41 -4.16
N MET A 327 -4.02 -4.73 -3.04
CA MET A 327 -2.71 -4.46 -2.46
C MET A 327 -2.28 -5.61 -1.55
N LYS A 328 -1.08 -6.14 -1.79
CA LYS A 328 -0.45 -7.18 -0.95
C LYS A 328 0.68 -6.60 -0.12
N VAL A 329 0.69 -6.89 1.17
CA VAL A 329 1.65 -6.32 2.12
C VAL A 329 2.24 -7.38 3.04
N ILE A 330 3.54 -7.30 3.26
CA ILE A 330 4.29 -8.09 4.23
C ILE A 330 4.87 -7.14 5.26
N VAL A 331 4.70 -7.45 6.54
CA VAL A 331 5.30 -6.69 7.64
C VAL A 331 6.15 -7.63 8.49
N LEU A 332 7.46 -7.55 8.37
CA LEU A 332 8.41 -8.32 9.16
C LEU A 332 8.84 -7.54 10.41
N MET A 333 8.62 -8.11 11.59
CA MET A 333 8.99 -7.54 12.88
C MET A 333 9.99 -8.45 13.58
N THR A 334 11.24 -7.98 13.76
CA THR A 334 12.34 -8.80 14.29
C THR A 334 13.43 -7.94 14.93
N ASP A 335 14.28 -8.51 15.78
CA ASP A 335 15.53 -7.90 16.21
C ASP A 335 16.70 -8.20 15.26
N GLY A 336 16.40 -8.80 14.10
CA GLY A 336 17.32 -9.00 12.98
C GLY A 336 18.38 -10.09 13.21
N ALA A 337 18.30 -10.83 14.31
CA ALA A 337 19.20 -11.94 14.58
C ALA A 337 18.81 -13.17 13.74
N ILE A 338 19.28 -13.27 12.50
CA ILE A 338 19.08 -14.48 11.69
C ILE A 338 20.09 -15.54 12.14
N THR A 339 19.59 -16.70 12.57
CA THR A 339 20.43 -17.76 13.14
C THR A 339 20.62 -18.95 12.20
N GLU A 340 21.62 -19.79 12.48
CA GLU A 340 21.81 -21.09 11.86
C GLU A 340 20.58 -21.99 12.07
N GLN A 341 20.43 -23.01 11.22
CA GLN A 341 19.39 -24.03 11.40
C GLN A 341 20.03 -25.34 11.86
N TYR A 342 19.46 -25.95 12.90
CA TYR A 342 19.92 -27.18 13.51
C TYR A 342 18.90 -28.30 13.38
N ARG A 343 19.35 -29.56 13.42
CA ARG A 343 18.50 -30.74 13.64
C ARG A 343 19.19 -31.70 14.62
N PRO A 344 18.45 -32.50 15.38
CA PRO A 344 19.04 -33.56 16.20
C PRO A 344 19.91 -34.50 15.34
N LYS A 345 20.99 -35.03 15.90
CA LYS A 345 21.72 -36.13 15.23
C LYS A 345 20.92 -37.44 15.30
N ASP A 346 20.20 -37.63 16.40
CA ASP A 346 19.29 -38.74 16.66
C ASP A 346 17.90 -38.18 17.00
N TYR A 347 16.90 -38.51 16.19
CA TYR A 347 15.53 -38.00 16.32
C TYR A 347 14.75 -38.73 17.41
N SER A 348 15.26 -39.85 17.91
CA SER A 348 14.68 -40.61 19.03
C SER A 348 15.21 -40.15 20.40
N ARG A 349 16.20 -39.27 20.43
CA ARG A 349 16.84 -38.77 21.65
C ARG A 349 15.81 -38.03 22.54
N PRO A 350 15.73 -38.37 23.85
CA PRO A 350 14.86 -37.64 24.77
C PRO A 350 15.26 -36.16 24.90
N VAL A 351 14.26 -35.27 24.80
CA VAL A 351 14.45 -33.81 24.92
C VAL A 351 14.86 -33.34 26.32
N THR A 352 14.84 -34.23 27.32
CA THR A 352 15.32 -33.97 28.69
C THR A 352 16.84 -34.01 28.80
N GLN A 353 17.54 -34.55 27.79
CA GLN A 353 19.00 -34.60 27.75
C GLN A 353 19.56 -33.33 27.10
N ALA A 354 20.83 -33.03 27.39
CA ALA A 354 21.55 -31.94 26.76
C ALA A 354 21.49 -32.05 25.22
N PRO A 355 21.35 -30.93 24.48
CA PRO A 355 21.24 -30.94 23.02
C PRO A 355 22.44 -31.60 22.36
N ASP A 356 22.17 -32.52 21.43
CA ASP A 356 23.17 -33.06 20.51
C ASP A 356 22.66 -32.94 19.08
N ASN A 357 22.88 -31.75 18.52
CA ASN A 357 22.34 -31.35 17.24
C ASN A 357 23.47 -31.15 16.22
N LYS A 358 23.13 -31.30 14.94
CA LYS A 358 23.97 -30.92 13.80
C LYS A 358 23.41 -29.66 13.16
N GLN A 359 24.30 -28.75 12.78
CA GLN A 359 23.94 -27.63 11.92
C GLN A 359 23.62 -28.17 10.52
N ILE A 360 22.45 -27.83 10.00
CA ILE A 360 22.02 -28.21 8.65
C ILE A 360 22.14 -27.04 7.66
N ILE A 361 22.09 -25.79 8.15
CA ILE A 361 22.26 -24.57 7.35
C ILE A 361 23.02 -23.55 8.19
N ASN A 362 24.05 -22.91 7.63
CA ASN A 362 24.79 -21.84 8.29
C ASN A 362 24.04 -20.49 8.20
N ALA A 363 24.41 -19.51 9.04
CA ALA A 363 23.76 -18.20 9.11
C ALA A 363 23.86 -17.39 7.80
N THR A 364 24.94 -17.57 7.02
CA THR A 364 25.11 -16.91 5.74
C THR A 364 24.09 -17.40 4.71
N ASP A 365 23.85 -18.71 4.66
CA ASP A 365 22.91 -19.30 3.71
C ASP A 365 21.45 -19.09 4.15
N THR A 366 21.15 -19.04 5.45
CA THR A 366 19.82 -18.61 5.92
C THR A 366 19.54 -17.14 5.56
N ALA A 367 20.54 -16.26 5.67
CA ALA A 367 20.42 -14.88 5.22
C ALA A 367 20.22 -14.76 3.70
N LYS A 368 20.89 -15.60 2.89
CA LYS A 368 20.64 -15.68 1.44
C LYS A 368 19.22 -16.14 1.13
N MET A 369 18.73 -17.17 1.83
CA MET A 369 17.35 -17.65 1.68
C MET A 369 16.35 -16.53 1.98
N LEU A 370 16.53 -15.79 3.08
CA LEU A 370 15.72 -14.61 3.39
C LEU A 370 15.74 -13.61 2.23
N SER A 371 16.94 -13.24 1.74
CA SER A 371 17.09 -12.32 0.62
C SER A 371 16.36 -12.78 -0.64
N SER A 372 16.44 -14.08 -0.97
CA SER A 372 15.71 -14.67 -2.10
C SER A 372 14.20 -14.53 -1.95
N VAL A 373 13.65 -14.79 -0.76
CA VAL A 373 12.21 -14.61 -0.50
C VAL A 373 11.80 -13.15 -0.61
N CYS A 374 12.55 -12.23 0.00
CA CYS A 374 12.24 -10.80 -0.07
C CYS A 374 12.29 -10.30 -1.53
N THR A 375 13.24 -10.78 -2.32
CA THR A 375 13.35 -10.46 -3.76
C THR A 375 12.14 -10.99 -4.54
N ALA A 376 11.74 -12.24 -4.31
CA ALA A 376 10.58 -12.85 -4.96
C ALA A 376 9.26 -12.14 -4.59
N ALA A 377 9.10 -11.78 -3.32
CA ALA A 377 7.94 -11.03 -2.85
C ALA A 377 7.82 -9.67 -3.56
N LYS A 378 8.93 -8.91 -3.61
CA LYS A 378 8.99 -7.62 -4.32
C LYS A 378 8.73 -7.76 -5.82
N ALA A 379 9.32 -8.78 -6.45
CA ALA A 379 9.08 -9.06 -7.87
C ALA A 379 7.63 -9.45 -8.18
N SER A 380 6.90 -10.00 -7.18
CA SER A 380 5.48 -10.33 -7.28
C SER A 380 4.55 -9.13 -6.98
N GLY A 381 5.10 -7.93 -6.81
CA GLY A 381 4.33 -6.71 -6.51
C GLY A 381 3.92 -6.58 -5.04
N ILE A 382 4.47 -7.39 -4.13
CA ILE A 382 4.18 -7.31 -2.70
C ILE A 382 5.03 -6.20 -2.06
N THR A 383 4.38 -5.31 -1.31
CA THR A 383 5.08 -4.29 -0.52
C THR A 383 5.61 -4.92 0.77
N VAL A 384 6.92 -4.87 1.00
CA VAL A 384 7.59 -5.45 2.16
C VAL A 384 8.05 -4.32 3.09
N PHE A 385 7.49 -4.30 4.30
CA PHE A 385 7.92 -3.47 5.41
C PHE A 385 8.72 -4.30 6.40
N THR A 386 9.76 -3.70 6.99
CA THR A 386 10.60 -4.35 8.00
C THR A 386 10.78 -3.44 9.19
N ILE A 387 10.57 -3.95 10.40
CA ILE A 387 10.61 -3.21 11.65
C ILE A 387 11.63 -3.87 12.56
N GLY A 388 12.75 -3.19 12.78
CA GLY A 388 13.91 -3.71 13.50
C GLY A 388 13.94 -3.27 14.95
N PHE A 389 13.81 -4.20 15.90
CA PHE A 389 13.85 -3.91 17.34
C PHE A 389 15.29 -3.94 17.86
N GLU A 390 15.86 -2.76 18.12
CA GLU A 390 17.24 -2.62 18.63
C GLU A 390 18.31 -3.30 17.75
N VAL A 391 18.10 -3.29 16.43
CA VAL A 391 19.03 -3.83 15.43
C VAL A 391 20.29 -2.98 15.24
N SER A 392 21.41 -3.64 15.01
CA SER A 392 22.68 -3.00 14.66
C SER A 392 23.49 -3.80 13.65
N GLY A 393 24.45 -3.14 12.99
CA GLY A 393 25.40 -3.79 12.07
C GLY A 393 24.73 -4.45 10.85
N ASN A 394 25.16 -5.68 10.54
CA ASN A 394 24.70 -6.42 9.36
C ASN A 394 23.19 -6.71 9.37
N ALA A 395 22.58 -6.86 10.54
CA ALA A 395 21.14 -7.08 10.68
C ALA A 395 20.35 -5.89 10.11
N THR A 396 20.79 -4.66 10.37
CA THR A 396 20.20 -3.43 9.81
C THR A 396 20.25 -3.44 8.28
N THR A 397 21.39 -3.82 7.70
CA THR A 397 21.55 -3.92 6.25
C THR A 397 20.63 -4.99 5.64
N GLN A 398 20.55 -6.16 6.27
CA GLN A 398 19.68 -7.25 5.81
C GLN A 398 18.20 -6.85 5.82
N MET A 399 17.73 -6.21 6.89
CA MET A 399 16.35 -5.73 6.98
C MET A 399 16.07 -4.62 5.96
N THR A 400 16.97 -3.65 5.83
CA THR A 400 16.85 -2.57 4.84
C THR A 400 16.77 -3.12 3.42
N ASN A 401 17.58 -4.13 3.10
CA ASN A 401 17.59 -4.77 1.77
C ASN A 401 16.35 -5.64 1.52
N CYS A 402 15.79 -6.25 2.57
CA CYS A 402 14.56 -7.03 2.45
C CYS A 402 13.35 -6.11 2.18
N ALA A 403 13.32 -4.91 2.77
CA ALA A 403 12.27 -3.92 2.54
C ALA A 403 12.14 -3.52 1.06
N THR A 404 10.94 -3.05 0.66
CA THR A 404 10.68 -2.60 -0.72
C THR A 404 11.52 -1.38 -1.11
N SER A 405 11.72 -0.45 -0.19
CA SER A 405 12.65 0.66 -0.34
C SER A 405 13.19 1.08 1.03
N PRO A 406 14.21 1.95 1.09
CA PRO A 406 14.70 2.46 2.37
C PRO A 406 13.61 3.10 3.24
N GLY A 407 12.57 3.69 2.62
CA GLY A 407 11.41 4.27 3.33
C GLY A 407 10.43 3.24 3.92
N HIS A 408 10.62 1.95 3.65
CA HIS A 408 9.82 0.84 4.18
C HIS A 408 10.53 0.10 5.34
N TYR A 409 11.75 0.53 5.70
CA TYR A 409 12.46 0.05 6.88
C TYR A 409 12.25 1.04 8.04
N TYR A 410 11.90 0.51 9.21
CA TYR A 410 11.68 1.30 10.41
C TYR A 410 12.52 0.76 11.58
N PRO A 411 13.50 1.52 12.07
CA PRO A 411 14.18 1.18 13.31
C PRO A 411 13.25 1.45 14.50
N ALA A 412 12.93 0.41 15.26
CA ALA A 412 12.17 0.50 16.50
C ALA A 412 13.13 0.75 17.67
N SER A 413 13.46 2.02 17.90
CA SER A 413 14.14 2.50 19.11
C SER A 413 13.26 3.53 19.83
N GLY A 414 12.54 3.12 20.88
CA GLY A 414 11.72 4.03 21.69
C GLY A 414 10.35 4.41 21.06
N SER A 415 9.94 5.68 21.20
CA SER A 415 8.59 6.20 20.91
C SER A 415 8.20 6.31 19.43
N GLY A 416 9.13 6.07 18.49
CA GLY A 416 8.93 6.25 17.04
C GLY A 416 8.04 5.21 16.33
N LEU A 417 7.60 4.17 17.05
CA LEU A 417 6.77 3.09 16.48
C LEU A 417 5.42 3.59 15.93
N GLY A 418 4.81 4.60 16.56
CA GLY A 418 3.53 5.15 16.10
C GLY A 418 3.62 5.86 14.74
N GLU A 419 4.75 6.51 14.45
CA GLU A 419 4.97 7.23 13.19
C GLU A 419 5.19 6.27 12.02
N ALA A 420 5.91 5.16 12.25
CA ALA A 420 6.08 4.09 11.27
C ALA A 420 4.73 3.55 10.79
N PHE A 421 3.82 3.22 11.72
CA PHE A 421 2.50 2.68 11.37
C PHE A 421 1.56 3.71 10.76
N LYS A 422 1.66 4.99 11.15
CA LYS A 422 0.93 6.07 10.47
C LYS A 422 1.38 6.23 9.03
N SER A 423 2.69 6.12 8.76
CA SER A 423 3.24 6.17 7.40
C SER A 423 2.77 4.99 6.54
N ILE A 424 2.75 3.77 7.11
CA ILE A 424 2.24 2.58 6.43
C ILE A 424 0.74 2.74 6.13
N SER A 425 -0.07 3.15 7.11
CA SER A 425 -1.51 3.38 6.89
C SER A 425 -1.77 4.46 5.84
N THR A 426 -0.97 5.52 5.79
CA THR A 426 -1.12 6.59 4.80
C THR A 426 -0.76 6.10 3.40
N SER A 427 0.27 5.25 3.29
CA SER A 427 0.69 4.66 2.02
C SER A 427 -0.36 3.70 1.44
N ILE A 428 -1.11 3.03 2.31
CA ILE A 428 -2.18 2.09 1.94
C ILE A 428 -3.49 2.82 1.54
N LYS A 429 -3.76 4.02 2.07
CA LYS A 429 -5.03 4.75 1.84
C LYS A 429 -5.03 5.75 0.67
N LYS A 430 -4.11 5.65 -0.31
CA LYS A 430 -3.91 6.71 -1.30
C LYS A 430 -5.06 6.85 -2.31
N LEU A 431 -5.77 7.99 -2.22
CA LEU A 431 -6.45 8.66 -3.34
C LEU A 431 -5.42 9.14 -4.39
N ARG A 432 -5.74 9.06 -5.68
CA ARG A 432 -4.87 9.58 -6.75
C ARG A 432 -5.66 10.43 -7.75
N LEU A 433 -5.10 11.59 -8.06
CA LEU A 433 -5.54 12.44 -9.16
C LEU A 433 -4.73 12.04 -10.40
N THR A 434 -5.38 11.85 -11.53
CA THR A 434 -4.73 11.48 -12.80
C THR A 434 -5.10 12.55 -13.80
N GLN A 435 -4.13 13.35 -14.26
CA GLN A 435 -4.40 14.40 -15.25
C GLN A 435 -4.72 13.82 -16.62
#